data_AF-A0A1B2I6E2-F1
#
_entry.id   AF-A0A1B2I6E2-F1
#
_cell.length_a   1.000
_cell.length_b   1.000
_cell.length_c   1.000
_cell.angle_alpha   90.00
_cell.angle_beta   90.00
_cell.angle_gamma   90.00
#
_symmetry.space_group_name_H-M   'P 1'
#
loop_
_entity.id
_entity.type
_entity.pdbx_description
1 polymer ?
#
loop_
_entity_poly.entity_id
_entity_poly.type
_entity_poly.pdbx_seq_one_letter_code
_entity_poly.pdbx_strand_id
1 'polypeptide(L)'
;MELIERIPYVTAFSAPSGKARIDLYKKAVGKKEPLQWLKVVKSCWLRREERSGGVEGTLEGEYGNRAKRLLHAELAEALGIGEEEVEPFIERYLKENI
;
A
#
# COMPACT_ATOMS: atom_id res chain seq x y z
N MET A 1 -8.34 11.34 11.39
CA MET A 1 -7.89 9.94 11.31
C MET A 1 -8.58 9.19 10.15
N GLU A 2 -8.85 9.84 9.01
CA GLU A 2 -9.64 9.22 7.94
C GLU A 2 -8.89 8.10 7.20
N LEU A 3 -7.56 8.14 7.16
CA LEU A 3 -6.76 7.19 6.38
C LEU A 3 -6.72 5.79 7.01
N ILE A 4 -6.59 5.69 8.33
CA ILE A 4 -6.55 4.41 9.05
C ILE A 4 -7.90 3.68 8.95
N GLU A 5 -8.99 4.43 9.08
CA GLU A 5 -10.36 3.93 8.95
C GLU A 5 -10.65 3.35 7.56
N ARG A 6 -9.90 3.78 6.53
CA ARG A 6 -10.08 3.34 5.14
C ARG A 6 -9.27 2.10 4.77
N ILE A 7 -8.32 1.67 5.60
CA ILE A 7 -7.51 0.45 5.37
C ILE A 7 -8.36 -0.80 5.09
N PRO A 8 -9.39 -1.12 5.91
CA PRO A 8 -10.28 -2.25 5.64
C PRO A 8 -10.95 -2.19 4.26
N TYR A 9 -11.42 -1.00 3.89
CA TYR A 9 -12.40 -0.82 2.82
C TYR A 9 -11.79 -0.46 1.47
N VAL A 10 -10.53 -0.02 1.43
CA VAL A 10 -9.86 0.32 0.18
C VAL A 10 -9.85 -0.89 -0.77
N THR A 11 -10.18 -0.68 -2.03
CA THR A 11 -10.16 -1.75 -3.05
C THR A 11 -8.76 -1.91 -3.61
N ALA A 12 -8.41 -3.09 -4.11
CA ALA A 12 -7.17 -3.28 -4.88
C ALA A 12 -7.28 -2.68 -6.29
N PHE A 13 -6.13 -2.44 -6.94
CA PHE A 13 -6.10 -2.12 -8.37
C PHE A 13 -6.52 -3.34 -9.18
N SER A 14 -7.48 -3.13 -10.09
CA SER A 14 -7.78 -4.05 -11.17
C SER A 14 -7.02 -3.59 -12.42
N ALA A 15 -6.36 -4.51 -13.10
CA ALA A 15 -5.57 -4.24 -14.28
C ALA A 15 -5.64 -5.42 -15.26
N PRO A 16 -5.70 -5.17 -16.58
CA PRO A 16 -5.79 -6.23 -17.58
C PRO A 16 -4.48 -6.99 -17.82
N SER A 17 -3.34 -6.49 -17.32
CA SER A 17 -2.02 -7.12 -17.48
C SER A 17 -1.02 -6.68 -16.41
N GLY A 18 0.11 -7.39 -16.31
CA GLY A 18 1.24 -7.03 -15.44
C GLY A 18 1.78 -5.63 -15.74
N LYS A 19 2.13 -5.36 -16.99
CA LYS A 19 2.51 -4.02 -17.48
C LYS A 19 1.51 -2.92 -17.08
N ALA A 20 0.22 -3.11 -17.36
CA ALA A 20 -0.80 -2.10 -17.03
C ALA A 20 -0.89 -1.83 -15.52
N ARG A 21 -0.69 -2.86 -14.70
CA ARG A 21 -0.65 -2.76 -13.25
C ARG A 21 0.56 -1.99 -12.74
N ILE A 22 1.74 -2.25 -13.29
CA ILE A 22 2.95 -1.48 -12.99
C ILE A 22 2.75 0.00 -13.32
N ASP A 23 2.13 0.31 -14.46
CA ASP A 23 1.82 1.70 -14.83
C ASP A 23 0.86 2.37 -13.83
N LEU A 24 -0.13 1.63 -13.31
CA LEU A 24 -1.01 2.12 -12.24
C LEU A 24 -0.22 2.39 -10.95
N TYR A 25 0.69 1.50 -10.56
CA TYR A 25 1.51 1.68 -9.34
C TYR A 25 2.45 2.86 -9.46
N LYS A 26 3.12 3.00 -10.61
CA LYS A 26 3.98 4.14 -10.89
C LYS A 26 3.22 5.46 -10.78
N LYS A 27 2.02 5.54 -11.36
CA LYS A 27 1.16 6.73 -11.28
C LYS A 27 0.71 7.00 -9.83
N ALA A 28 0.26 5.98 -9.12
CA ALA A 28 -0.22 6.09 -7.73
C ALA A 28 0.88 6.57 -6.78
N VAL A 29 2.08 6.00 -6.87
CA VAL A 29 3.24 6.39 -6.04
C VAL A 29 3.74 7.80 -6.36
N GLY A 30 3.58 8.27 -7.60
CA GLY A 30 3.93 9.63 -8.00
C GLY A 30 2.97 10.71 -7.49
N LYS A 31 1.77 10.33 -7.03
CA LYS A 31 0.79 11.25 -6.46
C LYS A 31 1.06 11.48 -4.97
N LYS A 32 0.83 12.70 -4.49
CA LYS A 32 0.77 13.02 -3.05
C LYS A 32 -0.62 12.71 -2.47
N GLU A 33 -1.09 11.48 -2.70
CA GLU A 33 -2.42 11.01 -2.27
C GLU A 33 -2.25 9.70 -1.47
N PRO A 34 -2.29 9.73 -0.13
CA PRO A 34 -2.04 8.55 0.71
C PRO A 34 -2.95 7.35 0.43
N LEU A 35 -4.19 7.60 0.01
CA LEU A 35 -5.14 6.57 -0.40
C LEU A 35 -4.67 5.77 -1.63
N GLN A 36 -3.94 6.42 -2.55
CA GLN A 36 -3.37 5.75 -3.71
C GLN A 36 -2.25 4.81 -3.27
N TRP A 37 -1.42 5.23 -2.32
CA TRP A 37 -0.34 4.40 -1.77
C TRP A 37 -0.91 3.20 -1.02
N LEU A 38 -1.92 3.41 -0.18
CA LEU A 38 -2.66 2.35 0.50
C LEU A 38 -3.24 1.34 -0.50
N LYS A 39 -3.82 1.82 -1.60
CA LYS A 39 -4.31 0.95 -2.67
C LYS A 39 -3.19 0.12 -3.33
N VAL A 40 -2.01 0.69 -3.56
CA VAL A 40 -0.83 -0.07 -4.05
C VAL A 40 -0.43 -1.14 -3.04
N VAL A 41 -0.28 -0.78 -1.76
CA VAL A 41 0.14 -1.71 -0.69
C VAL A 41 -0.82 -2.90 -0.60
N LYS A 42 -2.13 -2.64 -0.55
CA LYS A 42 -3.15 -3.71 -0.51
C LYS A 42 -3.10 -4.60 -1.75
N SER A 43 -2.91 -3.99 -2.92
CA SER A 43 -2.79 -4.73 -4.18
C SER A 43 -1.56 -5.63 -4.21
N CYS A 44 -0.42 -5.18 -3.68
CA CYS A 44 0.80 -5.98 -3.58
C CYS A 44 0.69 -7.08 -2.52
N TRP A 45 -0.02 -6.83 -1.42
CA TRP A 45 -0.26 -7.81 -0.37
C TRP A 45 -1.15 -8.96 -0.84
N LEU A 46 -2.26 -8.66 -1.52
CA LEU A 46 -3.21 -9.67 -2.02
C LEU A 46 -2.60 -10.60 -3.08
N ARG A 47 -1.67 -10.11 -3.90
CA ARG A 47 -1.01 -10.91 -4.95
C ARG A 47 0.39 -11.39 -4.54
N ARG A 48 0.75 -11.39 -3.26
CA ARG A 48 2.11 -11.77 -2.85
C ARG A 48 2.48 -13.20 -3.26
N GLU A 49 1.49 -14.10 -3.33
CA GLU A 49 1.65 -15.50 -3.72
C GLU A 49 1.60 -15.69 -5.24
N GLU A 50 0.91 -14.78 -5.95
CA GLU A 50 0.77 -14.77 -7.41
C GLU A 50 1.78 -13.84 -8.10
N ARG A 51 2.78 -13.34 -7.35
CA ARG A 51 3.73 -12.37 -7.89
C ARG A 51 4.49 -13.00 -9.05
N SER A 52 4.44 -12.34 -10.21
CA SER A 52 5.19 -12.77 -11.39
C SER A 52 6.67 -12.89 -11.08
N GLY A 53 7.37 -13.86 -11.66
CA GLY A 53 8.83 -13.83 -11.73
C GLY A 53 9.33 -12.74 -12.68
N GLY A 54 10.64 -12.50 -12.69
CA GLY A 54 11.29 -11.59 -13.64
C GLY A 54 11.01 -10.10 -13.39
N VAL A 55 11.09 -9.30 -14.46
CA VAL A 55 11.08 -7.82 -14.38
C VAL A 55 9.79 -7.28 -13.76
N GLU A 56 8.63 -7.84 -14.11
CA GLU A 56 7.35 -7.37 -13.57
C GLU A 56 7.28 -7.57 -12.05
N GLY A 57 7.67 -8.74 -11.55
CA GLY A 57 7.70 -9.01 -10.11
C GLY A 57 8.64 -8.10 -9.33
N THR A 58 9.83 -7.82 -9.89
CA THR A 58 10.78 -6.87 -9.31
C THR A 58 10.17 -5.49 -9.20
N LEU A 59 9.58 -4.98 -10.28
CA LEU A 59 8.93 -3.66 -10.28
C LEU A 59 7.73 -3.61 -9.32
N GLU A 60 6.93 -4.67 -9.23
CA GLU A 60 5.84 -4.75 -8.25
C GLU A 60 6.35 -4.63 -6.81
N GLY A 61 7.46 -5.31 -6.50
CA GLY A 61 8.12 -5.22 -5.20
C GLY A 61 8.64 -3.80 -4.93
N GLU A 62 9.31 -3.18 -5.89
CA GLU A 62 9.85 -1.82 -5.76
C GLU A 62 8.76 -0.78 -5.51
N TYR A 63 7.70 -0.77 -6.33
CA TYR A 63 6.60 0.17 -6.14
C TYR A 63 5.79 -0.13 -4.88
N GLY A 64 5.60 -1.41 -4.54
CA GLY A 64 4.95 -1.82 -3.28
C GLY A 64 5.70 -1.32 -2.05
N ASN A 65 7.01 -1.54 -2.00
CA ASN A 65 7.86 -1.07 -0.90
C ASN A 65 7.91 0.46 -0.83
N ARG A 66 7.94 1.14 -1.97
CA ARG A 66 7.91 2.60 -2.02
C ARG A 66 6.57 3.15 -1.51
N ALA A 67 5.45 2.58 -1.95
CA ALA A 67 4.13 2.96 -1.46
C ALA A 67 4.00 2.73 0.05
N LYS A 68 4.51 1.59 0.56
CA LYS A 68 4.50 1.26 1.98
C LYS A 68 5.27 2.31 2.81
N ARG A 69 6.48 2.68 2.39
CA ARG A 69 7.27 3.73 3.07
C ARG A 69 6.54 5.07 3.10
N LEU A 70 6.00 5.52 1.96
CA LEU A 70 5.25 6.78 1.89
C LEU A 70 4.01 6.76 2.79
N LEU A 71 3.26 5.66 2.78
CA LEU A 71 2.09 5.48 3.62
C LEU A 71 2.45 5.47 5.12
N HIS A 72 3.54 4.80 5.49
CA HIS A 72 3.98 4.72 6.88
C HIS A 72 4.42 6.08 7.40
N ALA A 73 5.21 6.83 6.62
CA ALA A 73 5.59 8.19 6.99
C ALA A 73 4.36 9.09 7.21
N GLU A 74 3.38 9.03 6.31
CA GLU A 74 2.13 9.80 6.45
C GLU A 74 1.33 9.40 7.70
N LEU A 75 1.22 8.10 7.97
CA LEU A 75 0.51 7.61 9.15
C LEU A 75 1.25 7.96 10.45
N ALA A 76 2.58 7.85 10.47
CA ALA A 76 3.40 8.23 11.61
C ALA A 76 3.19 9.71 11.96
N GLU A 77 3.26 10.59 10.95
CA GLU A 77 3.00 12.02 11.11
C GLU A 77 1.58 12.29 11.61
N ALA A 78 0.58 11.68 10.97
CA ALA A 78 -0.83 11.89 11.30
C ALA A 78 -1.23 11.35 12.69
N LEU A 79 -0.53 10.33 13.19
CA LEU A 79 -0.78 9.69 14.49
C LEU A 79 0.14 10.23 15.60
N GLY A 80 1.20 10.95 15.26
CA GLY A 80 2.20 11.41 16.21
C GLY A 80 3.00 10.28 16.86
N ILE A 81 3.28 9.21 16.10
CA ILE A 81 4.02 8.01 16.55
C ILE A 81 5.28 7.80 15.70
N GLY A 82 6.19 6.92 16.13
CA GLY A 82 7.33 6.51 15.29
C GLY A 82 6.91 5.69 14.07
N GLU A 83 7.67 5.75 12.97
CA GLU A 83 7.41 4.92 11.77
C GLU A 83 7.45 3.41 12.08
N GLU A 84 8.27 3.01 13.05
CA GLU A 84 8.36 1.65 13.59
C GLU A 84 7.10 1.21 14.35
N GLU A 85 6.33 2.17 14.88
CA GLU A 85 5.09 1.91 15.61
C GLU A 85 3.87 1.82 14.70
N VAL A 86 3.99 2.24 13.43
CA VAL A 86 2.87 2.27 12.48
C VAL A 86 2.35 0.86 12.18
N GLU A 87 3.21 -0.12 11.91
CA GLU A 87 2.74 -1.48 11.60
C GLU A 87 2.03 -2.12 12.80
N PRO A 88 2.61 -2.13 14.02
CA PRO A 88 1.90 -2.62 15.21
C PRO A 88 0.57 -1.88 15.45
N PHE A 89 0.54 -0.57 15.19
CA PHE A 89 -0.69 0.22 15.32
C PHE A 89 -1.77 -0.24 14.33
N ILE A 90 -1.43 -0.38 13.05
CA ILE A 90 -2.36 -0.87 12.01
C ILE A 90 -2.88 -2.26 12.39
N GLU A 91 -2.00 -3.18 12.79
CA GLU A 91 -2.40 -4.54 13.16
C GLU A 91 -3.38 -4.55 14.34
N ARG A 92 -3.12 -3.76 15.39
CA ARG A 92 -4.04 -3.63 16.53
C ARG A 92 -5.37 -3.03 16.10
N TYR A 93 -5.33 -1.95 15.32
CA TYR A 93 -6.53 -1.28 14.82
C TYR A 93 -7.42 -2.23 14.02
N LEU A 94 -6.84 -3.01 13.10
CA LEU A 94 -7.59 -3.97 12.29
C LEU A 94 -8.20 -5.10 13.14
N LYS A 95 -7.53 -5.55 14.21
CA LYS A 95 -8.08 -6.57 15.13
C LYS A 95 -9.25 -6.08 15.97
N GLU A 96 -9.28 -4.79 16.29
CA GLU A 96 -10.29 -4.19 17.18
C GLU A 96 -11.52 -3.67 16.42
N ASN A 97 -11.41 -3.41 15.11
CA ASN A 97 -12.41 -2.66 14.34
C ASN A 97 -12.94 -3.39 13.09
N ILE A 98 -12.56 -4.65 12.85
CA ILE A 98 -13.01 -5.51 11.74
C ILE A 98 -13.33 -6.89 12.29
#